data_AF-A0A516WPH5-F1
#
_entry.id   AF-A0A516WPH5-F1
#
_cell.length_a   1.000
_cell.length_b   1.000
_cell.length_c   1.000
_cell.angle_alpha   90.00
_cell.angle_beta   90.00
_cell.angle_gamma   90.00
#
_symmetry.space_group_name_H-M   'P 1'
#
loop_
_entity.id
_entity.type
_entity.pdbx_description
1 polymer ?
#
loop_
_entity_poly.entity_id
_entity_poly.type
_entity_poly.pdbx_seq_one_letter_code
_entity_poly.pdbx_strand_id
1 'polypeptide(L)' 'MTESKKEFVALRLDEVIHEWEANAPAGGSESGGSEGPLVTAQRHRAEIDTATDDRVDEIADAYPEIAQAWSSRGA' A
#
# COMPACT_ATOMS: atom_id res chain seq x y z
N MET A 1 -7.60 -19.14 -10.81
CA MET A 1 -6.60 -18.69 -9.82
C MET A 1 -7.23 -17.51 -9.12
N THR A 2 -7.82 -17.72 -7.95
CA THR A 2 -8.22 -16.60 -7.08
C THR A 2 -6.93 -15.89 -6.68
N GLU A 3 -6.70 -14.68 -7.19
CA GLU A 3 -5.61 -13.83 -6.70
C GLU A 3 -5.66 -13.82 -5.18
N SER A 4 -4.53 -14.13 -4.55
CA SER A 4 -4.45 -14.12 -3.09
C SER A 4 -4.60 -12.68 -2.62
N LYS A 5 -5.24 -12.45 -1.46
CA LYS A 5 -5.38 -11.11 -0.88
C LYS A 5 -4.04 -10.37 -0.84
N LYS A 6 -2.95 -11.10 -0.54
CA LYS A 6 -1.56 -10.64 -0.62
C LYS A 6 -1.22 -9.97 -1.96
N GLU A 7 -1.52 -10.61 -3.08
CA GLU A 7 -1.23 -10.10 -4.43
C GLU A 7 -2.07 -8.87 -4.74
N PHE A 8 -3.34 -8.87 -4.33
CA PHE A 8 -4.22 -7.73 -4.50
C PHE A 8 -3.75 -6.50 -3.71
N VAL A 9 -3.50 -6.67 -2.42
CA VAL A 9 -3.06 -5.58 -1.54
C VAL A 9 -1.69 -5.07 -1.99
N ALA A 10 -0.78 -5.96 -2.41
CA ALA A 10 0.50 -5.59 -3.03
C ALA A 10 0.32 -4.67 -4.24
N LEU A 11 -0.54 -5.05 -5.19
CA LEU A 11 -0.79 -4.28 -6.41
C LEU A 11 -1.40 -2.90 -6.09
N ARG A 12 -2.40 -2.86 -5.20
CA ARG A 12 -3.04 -1.61 -4.81
C ARG A 12 -2.09 -0.66 -4.08
N LEU A 13 -1.24 -1.18 -3.19
CA LEU A 13 -0.21 -0.38 -2.52
C LEU A 13 0.81 0.20 -3.52
N ASP A 14 1.17 -0.59 -4.53
CA ASP A 14 2.05 -0.14 -5.61
C ASP A 14 1.46 1.05 -6.37
N GLU A 15 0.16 1.01 -6.69
CA GLU A 15 -0.55 2.11 -7.34
C GLU A 15 -0.60 3.37 -6.46
N VAL A 16 -0.88 3.22 -5.16
CA VAL A 16 -0.90 4.35 -4.19
C VAL A 16 0.47 5.00 -4.09
N ILE A 17 1.54 4.20 -4.01
CA ILE A 17 2.92 4.69 -3.98
C ILE A 17 3.22 5.49 -5.25
N HIS A 18 2.91 4.94 -6.43
CA HIS A 18 3.14 5.61 -7.70
C HIS A 18 2.36 6.93 -7.83
N GLU A 19 1.11 6.98 -7.35
CA GLU A 19 0.32 8.21 -7.37
C GLU A 19 0.94 9.29 -6.47
N TRP A 20 1.37 8.90 -5.27
CA TRP A 20 2.03 9.81 -4.34
C TRP A 20 3.40 10.27 -4.84
N GLU A 21 4.17 9.41 -5.51
CA GLU A 21 5.42 9.78 -6.18
C GLU A 21 5.17 10.73 -7.35
N ALA A 22 4.10 10.51 -8.13
CA ALA A 22 3.72 11.38 -9.25
C ALA A 22 3.21 12.75 -8.80
N ASN A 23 2.51 12.80 -7.65
CA ASN A 23 2.02 14.04 -7.06
C ASN A 23 3.09 14.78 -6.23
N ALA A 24 4.21 14.11 -5.90
CA ALA A 24 5.34 14.76 -5.28
C ALA A 24 5.95 15.77 -6.27
N PRO A 25 6.19 17.03 -5.87
CA PRO A 25 6.79 18.02 -6.76
C PRO A 25 8.14 17.49 -7.25
N ALA A 26 8.40 17.59 -8.56
CA ALA A 26 9.56 17.04 -9.27
C ALA A 26 10.94 17.61 -8.82
N GLY A 27 11.00 18.30 -7.69
CA GLY A 27 12.21 18.84 -7.06
C GLY A 27 12.26 18.68 -5.54
N GLY A 28 11.54 17.72 -4.96
CA GLY A 28 11.48 17.51 -3.51
C GLY A 28 12.64 16.71 -2.93
N SER A 29 13.89 17.14 -3.16
CA SER A 29 14.97 16.76 -2.25
C SER A 29 14.78 17.50 -0.93
N GLU A 30 14.63 16.73 0.14
CA GLU A 30 15.08 17.05 1.50
C GLU A 30 14.31 18.15 2.27
N SER A 31 13.35 17.74 3.12
CA SER A 31 13.39 18.06 4.56
C SER A 31 12.15 17.58 5.28
N GLY A 32 12.35 16.59 6.15
CA GLY A 32 11.36 16.20 7.13
C GLY A 32 11.43 14.70 7.36
N GLY A 33 12.45 14.24 8.08
CA GLY A 33 12.58 12.86 8.59
C GLY A 33 11.50 12.49 9.60
N SER A 34 10.24 12.63 9.20
CA SER A 34 9.07 12.02 9.80
C SER A 34 8.69 10.91 8.83
N GLU A 35 8.41 9.70 9.30
CA GLU A 35 7.88 8.62 8.44
C GLU A 35 6.62 9.12 7.73
N GLY A 36 6.80 9.65 6.51
CA GLY A 36 5.71 10.21 5.73
C GLY A 36 4.86 9.07 5.14
N PRO A 37 3.59 9.33 4.78
CA PRO A 37 2.69 8.32 4.25
C PRO A 37 3.33 7.46 3.16
N LEU A 38 4.10 8.08 2.25
CA LEU A 38 4.83 7.41 1.17
C LEU A 38 5.85 6.38 1.67
N VAL A 39 6.69 6.75 2.65
CA VAL A 39 7.69 5.82 3.21
C VAL A 39 7.01 4.67 3.92
N THR A 40 5.91 4.94 4.64
CA THR A 40 5.09 3.89 5.28
C THR A 40 4.49 2.94 4.26
N ALA A 41 3.96 3.44 3.14
CA ALA A 41 3.43 2.60 2.06
C ALA A 41 4.51 1.77 1.38
N GLN A 42 5.67 2.35 1.05
CA GLN A 42 6.81 1.61 0.50
C GLN A 42 7.26 0.49 1.44
N ARG A 43 7.31 0.76 2.75
CA ARG A 43 7.63 -0.27 3.76
C ARG A 43 6.58 -1.38 3.79
N HIS A 44 5.29 -1.04 3.84
CA HIS A 44 4.22 -2.03 3.81
C HIS A 44 4.26 -2.88 2.53
N ARG A 45 4.60 -2.29 1.38
CA ARG A 45 4.72 -3.02 0.11
C ARG A 45 5.82 -4.09 0.15
N ALA A 46 6.95 -3.79 0.78
CA ALA A 46 8.03 -4.75 1.02
C ALA A 46 7.65 -5.79 2.09
N GLU A 47 6.92 -5.37 3.13
CA GLU A 47 6.42 -6.25 4.19
C GLU A 47 5.44 -7.30 3.65
N ILE A 48 4.53 -6.92 2.74
CA ILE A 48 3.54 -7.82 2.13
C ILE A 48 4.16 -9.07 1.50
N ASP A 49 5.36 -8.98 0.94
CA ASP A 49 5.98 -10.14 0.27
C ASP A 49 6.24 -11.28 1.26
N THR A 50 6.60 -10.95 2.49
CA THR A 50 6.96 -11.91 3.55
C THR A 50 5.93 -11.99 4.68
N ALA A 51 4.93 -11.10 4.68
CA ALA A 51 3.86 -11.04 5.65
C ALA A 51 2.92 -12.26 5.59
N THR A 52 2.32 -12.57 6.74
CA THR A 52 1.20 -13.49 6.86
C THR A 52 -0.10 -12.84 6.39
N ASP A 53 -1.12 -13.65 6.09
CA ASP A 53 -2.43 -13.15 5.69
C ASP A 53 -3.04 -12.17 6.72
N ASP A 54 -2.93 -12.46 8.03
CA ASP A 54 -3.37 -11.53 9.08
C ASP A 54 -2.68 -10.16 8.99
N ARG A 55 -1.38 -10.15 8.68
CA ARG A 55 -0.62 -8.91 8.57
C ARG A 55 -0.97 -8.16 7.28
N VAL A 56 -1.26 -8.87 6.20
CA VAL A 56 -1.79 -8.29 4.96
C VAL A 56 -3.16 -7.65 5.20
N ASP A 57 -4.01 -8.27 6.02
CA ASP A 57 -5.28 -7.71 6.48
C ASP A 57 -5.08 -6.39 7.23
N GLU A 58 -4.20 -6.37 8.24
CA GLU A 58 -3.87 -5.14 8.98
C GLU A 58 -3.34 -4.02 8.07
N ILE A 59 -2.49 -4.38 7.12
CA ILE A 59 -1.97 -3.42 6.14
C ILE A 59 -3.11 -2.90 5.27
N ALA A 60 -4.00 -3.76 4.77
CA ALA A 60 -5.13 -3.34 3.96
C ALA A 60 -6.08 -2.40 4.72
N ASP A 61 -6.36 -2.67 6.00
CA ASP A 61 -7.18 -1.80 6.86
C ASP A 61 -6.56 -0.42 7.10
N ALA A 62 -5.22 -0.31 7.04
CA ALA A 62 -4.54 0.98 7.10
C ALA A 62 -4.79 1.87 5.87
N TYR A 63 -5.28 1.29 4.76
CA TYR A 63 -5.62 1.99 3.52
C TYR A 63 -7.10 1.78 3.19
N PRO A 64 -8.00 2.71 3.57
CA PRO A 64 -9.45 2.54 3.42
C PRO A 64 -9.88 2.21 1.99
N GLU A 65 -9.21 2.79 1.00
CA GLU A 65 -9.41 2.53 -0.42
C GLU A 65 -9.07 1.10 -0.85
N ILE A 66 -8.03 0.48 -0.26
CA ILE A 66 -7.66 -0.91 -0.51
C ILE A 66 -8.65 -1.86 0.18
N ALA A 67 -9.00 -1.59 1.45
CA ALA A 67 -9.97 -2.37 2.19
C ALA A 67 -11.36 -2.36 1.51
N GLN A 68 -11.81 -1.20 1.03
CA GLN A 68 -13.05 -1.04 0.24
C GLN A 68 -12.99 -1.84 -1.06
N ALA A 69 -11.91 -1.71 -1.83
CA ALA A 69 -11.76 -2.41 -3.09
C ALA A 69 -11.72 -3.94 -2.91
N TRP A 70 -11.09 -4.43 -1.82
CA TRP A 70 -11.13 -5.84 -1.46
C TRP A 70 -12.54 -6.31 -1.09
N SER A 71 -13.24 -5.54 -0.24
CA SER A 71 -14.60 -5.86 0.19
C SER A 71 -15.59 -5.89 -0.97
N SER A 72 -15.46 -4.96 -1.94
CA SER A 72 -16.29 -4.93 -3.14
C SER A 72 -16.04 -6.11 -4.08
N ARG A 73 -14.88 -6.76 -3.98
CA ARG A 73 -14.49 -7.92 -4.80
C ARG A 73 -14.96 -9.24 -4.20
N GLY A 74 -15.23 -9.27 -2.90
CA GLY A 74 -15.77 -10.42 -2.16
C GLY A 74 -17.30 -10.47 -2.05
N ALA A 75 -18.02 -9.56 -2.71
CA ALA A 75 -19.48 -9.49 -2.78
C ALA A 75 -20.05 -10.25 -3.99
#